data_AF-A0A2K2HAK2-F1
#
_entry.id   AF-A0A2K2HAK2-F1
#
_cell.length_a   1.000
_cell.length_b   1.000
_cell.length_c   1.000
_cell.angle_alpha   90.00
_cell.angle_beta   90.00
_cell.angle_gamma   90.00
#
_symmetry.space_group_name_H-M   'P 1'
#
loop_
_entity.id
_entity.type
_entity.pdbx_description
1 polymer ?
#
loop_
_entity_poly.entity_id
_entity_poly.type
_entity_poly.pdbx_seq_one_letter_code
_entity_poly.pdbx_strand_id
1 'polypeptide(L)'
;MWALLSGCLKELTMKKDRFSFVCLEAESGHDAFVNNATVGEEGRVLECAMQHIVVETIKGDHRCWDYHDCEEVSRRKEEWPYR
;
A
#
# COMPACT_ATOMS: atom_id res chain seq x y z
N MET A 1 4.20 -18.38 -27.13
CA MET A 1 3.57 -17.14 -26.63
C MET A 1 2.38 -17.53 -25.77
N TRP A 2 2.63 -17.90 -24.50
CA TRP A 2 1.57 -18.24 -23.56
C TRP A 2 1.46 -17.12 -22.52
N ALA A 3 0.22 -16.75 -22.25
CA ALA A 3 -0.20 -15.55 -21.56
C ALA A 3 0.44 -15.43 -20.16
N LEU A 4 1.16 -14.33 -19.97
CA LEU A 4 1.15 -13.60 -18.71
C LEU A 4 -0.31 -13.29 -18.40
N LEU A 5 -0.83 -13.73 -17.26
CA LEU A 5 -1.87 -13.10 -16.46
C LEU A 5 -2.37 -14.10 -15.43
N SER A 6 -2.63 -13.63 -14.21
CA SER A 6 -3.12 -14.38 -13.04
C SER A 6 -2.07 -14.97 -12.10
N GLY A 7 -0.91 -14.30 -12.00
CA GLY A 7 -0.05 -14.41 -10.81
C GLY A 7 -0.52 -13.52 -9.66
N CYS A 8 -1.82 -13.47 -9.38
CA CYS A 8 -2.37 -12.68 -8.27
C CYS A 8 -3.21 -13.62 -7.40
N LEU A 9 -2.55 -14.60 -6.77
CA LEU A 9 -3.24 -15.48 -5.83
C LEU A 9 -2.39 -15.70 -4.58
N LYS A 10 -2.88 -15.04 -3.53
CA LYS A 10 -2.74 -15.29 -2.10
C LYS A 10 -1.58 -14.60 -1.38
N GLU A 11 -1.98 -13.80 -0.39
CA GLU A 11 -1.21 -13.25 0.73
C GLU A 11 -0.62 -11.82 0.59
N LEU A 12 -1.38 -10.86 0.05
CA LEU A 12 -0.99 -9.44 0.02
C LEU A 12 -1.99 -8.53 0.74
N THR A 13 -2.62 -9.01 1.81
CA THR A 13 -3.39 -8.15 2.72
C THR A 13 -2.42 -7.43 3.65
N MET A 14 -2.43 -6.09 3.68
CA MET A 14 -1.61 -5.32 4.61
C MET A 14 -1.86 -5.75 6.06
N LYS A 15 -0.79 -6.05 6.81
CA LYS A 15 -0.92 -6.38 8.24
C LYS A 15 -1.25 -5.11 9.03
N LYS A 16 -2.07 -5.24 10.08
CA LYS A 16 -2.47 -4.13 10.94
C LYS A 16 -1.26 -3.37 11.54
N ASP A 17 -0.19 -4.07 11.91
CA ASP A 17 1.06 -3.44 12.35
C ASP A 17 1.70 -2.55 11.29
N ARG A 18 1.67 -2.99 10.02
CA ARG A 18 2.17 -2.19 8.88
C ARG A 18 1.28 -0.99 8.63
N PHE A 19 -0.03 -1.16 8.71
CA PHE A 19 -0.99 -0.06 8.59
C PHE A 19 -0.66 1.03 9.61
N SER A 20 -0.54 0.69 10.90
CA SER A 20 -0.18 1.66 11.94
C SER A 20 1.15 2.37 11.66
N PHE A 21 2.15 1.65 11.13
CA PHE A 21 3.44 2.24 10.76
C PHE A 21 3.31 3.24 9.61
N VAL A 22 2.61 2.87 8.54
CA VAL A 22 2.37 3.73 7.38
C VAL A 22 1.58 4.98 7.76
N CYS A 23 0.62 4.85 8.66
CA CYS A 23 -0.13 5.98 9.17
C CYS A 23 0.75 6.93 9.97
N LEU A 24 1.62 6.41 10.84
CA LEU A 24 2.58 7.23 11.58
C LEU A 24 3.57 7.93 10.65
N GLU A 25 4.03 7.26 9.58
CA GLU A 25 4.90 7.87 8.56
C GLU A 25 4.16 8.99 7.81
N ALA A 26 2.93 8.74 7.36
CA ALA A 26 2.11 9.75 6.68
C ALA A 26 1.82 10.96 7.58
N GLU A 27 1.46 10.74 8.86
CA GLU A 27 1.27 11.79 9.86
C GLU A 27 2.57 12.55 10.18
N SER A 28 3.72 11.88 10.08
CA SER A 28 5.04 12.50 10.21
C SER A 28 5.46 13.29 8.96
N GLY A 29 4.65 13.28 7.90
CA GLY A 29 4.91 13.96 6.64
C GLY A 29 5.77 13.16 5.66
N HIS A 30 5.97 11.86 5.88
CA HIS A 30 6.66 10.98 4.94
C HIS A 30 5.73 10.50 3.83
N ASP A 31 6.25 10.44 2.61
CA ASP A 31 5.58 9.88 1.44
C ASP A 31 5.50 8.34 1.53
N ALA A 32 4.38 7.82 2.02
CA ALA A 32 4.05 6.40 1.92
C ALA A 32 3.24 6.11 0.66
N PHE A 33 3.52 4.99 -0.01
CA PHE A 33 2.81 4.57 -1.22
C PHE A 33 2.17 3.20 -1.00
N VAL A 34 0.93 3.06 -1.45
CA VAL A 34 0.17 1.81 -1.37
C VAL A 34 -0.41 1.48 -2.74
N ASN A 35 -0.50 0.19 -3.02
CA ASN A 35 -1.08 -0.34 -4.24
C ASN A 35 -2.36 -1.09 -3.87
N ASN A 36 -3.47 -0.74 -4.49
CA ASN A 36 -4.71 -1.49 -4.34
C ASN A 36 -4.65 -2.73 -5.22
N ALA A 37 -4.52 -3.92 -4.64
CA ALA A 37 -4.43 -5.18 -5.41
C ALA A 37 -5.75 -5.50 -6.15
N THR A 38 -6.88 -5.01 -5.64
CA THR A 38 -8.21 -5.23 -6.22
C THR A 38 -8.44 -4.38 -7.47
N VAL A 39 -7.95 -3.15 -7.48
CA VAL A 39 -8.12 -2.20 -8.59
C VAL A 39 -6.88 -2.17 -9.49
N GLY A 40 -5.72 -2.59 -8.98
CA GLY A 40 -4.42 -2.49 -9.64
C GLY A 40 -3.94 -1.04 -9.77
N GLU A 41 -4.38 -0.14 -8.90
CA GLU A 41 -4.00 1.27 -8.90
C GLU A 41 -3.08 1.59 -7.71
N GLU A 42 -2.03 2.36 -7.96
CA GLU A 42 -1.13 2.89 -6.93
C GLU A 42 -1.59 4.29 -6.51
N GLY A 43 -1.50 4.56 -5.21
CA GLY A 43 -1.79 5.85 -4.62
C GLY A 43 -0.82 6.19 -3.50
N ARG A 44 -0.52 7.48 -3.35
CA ARG A 44 0.23 8.00 -2.22
C ARG A 44 -0.71 8.12 -1.03
N VAL A 45 -0.32 7.58 0.13
CA VAL A 45 -1.06 7.78 1.38
C VAL A 45 -0.96 9.24 1.80
N LEU A 46 -2.11 9.88 1.97
CA LEU A 46 -2.22 11.20 2.56
C LEU A 46 -2.53 11.06 4.05
N GLU A 47 -3.55 10.26 4.36
CA GLU A 47 -4.09 10.13 5.71
C GLU A 47 -4.62 8.71 5.94
N CYS A 48 -4.72 8.32 7.21
CA CYS A 48 -5.33 7.08 7.63
C CYS A 48 -6.52 7.31 8.54
N ALA A 49 -7.58 6.54 8.35
CA ALA A 49 -8.80 6.62 9.17
C ALA A 49 -9.22 5.22 9.64
N MET A 50 -8.85 4.85 10.87
CA MET A 50 -9.14 3.57 11.56
C MET A 50 -8.78 2.28 10.79
N GLN A 51 -9.49 1.98 9.71
CA GLN A 51 -9.35 0.80 8.84
C GLN A 51 -9.35 1.16 7.35
N HIS A 52 -9.36 2.45 7.02
CA HIS A 52 -9.28 2.92 5.66
C HIS A 52 -8.07 3.84 5.51
N ILE A 53 -7.52 3.89 4.30
CA ILE A 53 -6.41 4.72 3.90
C ILE A 53 -6.95 5.69 2.86
N VAL A 54 -6.70 6.98 3.07
CA VAL A 54 -6.96 8.02 2.08
C VAL A 54 -5.69 8.15 1.24
N VAL A 55 -5.85 7.85 -0.04
CA VAL A 55 -4.77 7.90 -1.02
C VAL A 55 -5.03 8.96 -2.07
N GLU A 56 -3.96 9.58 -2.54
CA GLU A 56 -3.94 10.41 -3.73
C GLU A 56 -3.38 9.60 -4.89
N THR A 57 -4.20 9.42 -5.91
CA THR A 57 -3.78 8.74 -7.14
C THR A 57 -2.89 9.67 -7.99
N ILE A 58 -2.16 9.11 -8.96
CA ILE A 58 -1.37 9.90 -9.92
C ILE A 58 -2.19 10.91 -10.74
N LYS A 59 -3.52 10.77 -10.76
CA LYS A 59 -4.44 11.69 -11.44
C LYS A 59 -4.80 12.90 -10.57
N GLY A 60 -4.36 12.91 -9.31
CA GLY A 60 -4.75 13.90 -8.31
C GLY A 60 -6.12 13.64 -7.68
N ASP A 61 -6.74 12.49 -7.96
CA ASP A 61 -7.99 12.09 -7.32
C ASP A 61 -7.72 11.49 -5.95
N HIS A 62 -8.48 11.91 -4.95
CA HIS A 62 -8.48 11.31 -3.61
C HIS A 62 -9.44 10.14 -3.57
N ARG A 63 -8.94 8.98 -3.16
CA ARG A 63 -9.73 7.77 -2.96
C ARG A 63 -9.52 7.22 -1.58
N CYS A 64 -10.56 6.59 -1.05
CA CYS A 64 -10.51 5.88 0.21
C CYS A 64 -10.48 4.38 -0.09
N TRP A 65 -9.46 3.68 0.41
CA TRP A 65 -9.28 2.24 0.22
C TRP A 65 -9.19 1.54 1.57
N ASP A 66 -9.70 0.32 1.65
CA ASP A 66 -9.52 -0.55 2.81
C ASP A 66 -8.09 -1.06 2.88
N TYR A 67 -7.48 -1.00 4.08
CA TYR A 67 -6.11 -1.50 4.25
C TYR A 67 -5.99 -3.00 3.95
N HIS A 68 -7.09 -3.75 4.14
CA HIS A 68 -7.14 -5.18 3.88
C HIS A 68 -6.94 -5.52 2.40
N ASP A 69 -7.42 -4.66 1.50
CA ASP A 69 -7.36 -4.84 0.05
C ASP A 69 -6.17 -4.12 -0.59
N CYS A 70 -5.35 -3.45 0.24
CA CYS A 70 -4.15 -2.76 -0.18
C CYS A 70 -2.88 -3.55 0.15
N GLU A 71 -1.89 -3.39 -0.71
CA GLU A 71 -0.51 -3.80 -0.54
C GLU A 71 0.35 -2.55 -0.30
N GLU A 72 1.26 -2.62 0.67
CA GLU A 72 2.21 -1.54 0.88
C GLU A 72 3.36 -1.65 -0.13
N VAL A 73 3.56 -0.61 -0.95
CA VAL A 73 4.72 -0.51 -1.83
C VAL A 73 5.88 0.05 -1.02
N SER A 74 6.39 -0.75 -0.08
CA SER A 74 7.60 -0.39 0.65
C SER A 74 8.76 -0.31 -0.34
N ARG A 75 9.30 0.88 -0.57
CA ARG A 75 10.50 1.08 -1.40
C ARG A 75 11.77 0.45 -0.82
N ARG A 76 11.69 -0.26 0.32
CA ARG A 76 12.84 -0.91 0.94
C ARG A 76 12.50 -2.32 1.39
N LYS A 77 12.69 -3.29 0.50
CA LYS A 77 13.34 -4.53 0.91
C LYS A 77 14.84 -4.23 1.05
N GLU A 78 15.22 -3.49 2.08
CA GLU A 78 16.59 -3.58 2.56
C GLU A 78 16.58 -4.75 3.54
N GLU A 79 16.68 -5.96 2.97
CA GLU A 79 17.08 -7.16 3.69
C GLU A 79 18.50 -6.90 4.21
N TRP A 80 18.58 -6.27 5.38
CA TRP A 80 19.82 -6.17 6.11
C TRP A 80 20.31 -7.59 6.39
N PRO A 81 21.52 -7.98 5.93
CA PRO A 81 22.02 -9.32 6.19
C PRO A 81 22.42 -9.37 7.66
N TYR A 82 21.60 -9.99 8.51
CA TYR A 82 22.05 -10.31 9.86
C TYR A 82 22.95 -11.54 9.79
N ARG A 83 24.25 -11.24 9.70
CA ARG A 83 25.43 -11.97 10.20
C ARG A 83 25.61 -13.45 9.86
#